data_AF-A0A430L2P3-F1
#
_entry.id   AF-A0A430L2P3-F1
#
_cell.length_a   1.000
_cell.length_b   1.000
_cell.length_c   1.000
_cell.angle_alpha   90.00
_cell.angle_beta   90.00
_cell.angle_gamma   90.00
#
_symmetry.space_group_name_H-M   'P 1'
#
loop_
_entity.id
_entity.type
_entity.pdbx_description
1 polymer ?
#
loop_
_entity_poly.entity_id
_entity_poly.type
_entity_poly.pdbx_seq_one_letter_code
_entity_poly.pdbx_strand_id
1 'polypeptide(L)'
;MLQLYPNGDAILVVHHRTKPSMKCLVSTTILRVASPYFESLFGSNFKEGAAVRQGECPEITLQEDDPEAMEIILSILHFKYNDKFSCLKPALLAAVARQSDKYSCNVALRPWISTWLSGIENVSDPKDIGLLLTAAYFFRSTDSISTVSKGAVPHLNLDFDSEWSKHEMTAILPFEIKDALAGEISRVLDQIHLAIQWNERTLGSYEKSYTTEEKLCMKCGRLPSRDVRDDRCRRCSSDVLDSLCTTETRIAAYFRCLETHKLWPSVQPFKIHTISTLEDRIKRVSEDREHRCSAGLDCPLYKVLWAMPETVAGIVADVNGISLDKLELDVMT
;
A
#
# COMPACT_ATOMS: atom_id res chain seq x y z
N MET A 1 35.01 -10.91 -14.92
CA MET A 1 35.01 -9.56 -15.52
C MET A 1 33.95 -9.54 -16.60
N LEU A 2 33.01 -8.61 -16.53
CA LEU A 2 31.95 -8.40 -17.52
C LEU A 2 32.46 -7.47 -18.62
N GLN A 3 32.42 -7.92 -19.87
CA GLN A 3 32.88 -7.12 -21.01
C GLN A 3 31.69 -6.45 -21.70
N LEU A 4 31.43 -5.19 -21.37
CA LEU A 4 30.30 -4.43 -21.91
C LEU A 4 30.63 -3.81 -23.28
N TYR A 5 31.89 -3.42 -23.47
CA TYR A 5 32.42 -2.95 -24.75
C TYR A 5 33.74 -3.67 -25.06
N PRO A 6 33.90 -4.30 -26.25
CA PRO A 6 35.12 -5.02 -26.59
C PRO A 6 36.38 -4.15 -26.54
N ASN A 7 36.27 -2.90 -26.99
CA ASN A 7 37.35 -1.90 -27.01
C ASN A 7 37.20 -0.91 -25.84
N GLY A 8 36.77 -1.39 -24.67
CA GLY A 8 36.62 -0.53 -23.50
C GLY A 8 37.95 0.08 -23.04
N ASP A 9 37.87 1.28 -22.52
CA ASP A 9 38.97 2.17 -22.16
C ASP A 9 39.00 2.49 -20.65
N ALA A 10 38.12 1.88 -19.85
CA ALA A 10 38.19 1.89 -18.39
C ALA A 10 37.59 0.61 -17.80
N ILE A 11 38.04 0.26 -16.59
CA ILE A 11 37.50 -0.85 -15.80
C ILE A 11 36.83 -0.28 -14.55
N LEU A 12 35.52 -0.48 -14.41
CA LEU A 12 34.80 -0.17 -13.18
C LEU A 12 34.81 -1.39 -12.26
N VAL A 13 35.32 -1.23 -11.04
CA VAL A 13 35.32 -2.24 -9.98
C VAL A 13 34.19 -1.92 -9.02
N VAL A 14 33.04 -2.57 -9.19
CA VAL A 14 31.87 -2.40 -8.34
C VAL A 14 32.06 -3.18 -7.05
N HIS A 15 32.13 -2.47 -5.93
CA HIS A 15 32.36 -3.04 -4.61
C HIS A 15 31.17 -2.80 -3.68
N HIS A 16 30.72 -3.87 -3.04
CA HIS A 16 29.69 -3.84 -2.01
C HIS A 16 30.20 -4.53 -0.76
N ARG A 17 29.75 -4.07 0.42
CA ARG A 17 30.17 -4.64 1.71
C ARG A 17 29.84 -6.13 1.85
N THR A 18 28.71 -6.56 1.28
CA THR A 18 28.18 -7.93 1.48
C THR A 18 28.06 -8.75 0.19
N LYS A 19 28.28 -8.15 -0.99
CA LYS A 19 28.13 -8.84 -2.28
C LYS A 19 29.50 -9.00 -2.95
N PRO A 20 29.72 -10.08 -3.74
CA PRO A 20 30.95 -10.26 -4.50
C PRO A 20 31.21 -9.07 -5.42
N SER A 21 32.44 -8.57 -5.44
CA SER A 21 32.79 -7.45 -6.32
C SER A 21 32.73 -7.85 -7.80
N MET A 22 32.32 -6.92 -8.65
CA MET A 22 32.20 -7.12 -10.08
C MET A 22 33.13 -6.16 -10.82
N LYS A 23 33.91 -6.66 -11.78
CA LYS A 23 34.70 -5.82 -12.70
C LYS A 23 34.00 -5.71 -14.04
N CYS A 24 33.83 -4.50 -14.56
CA CYS A 24 33.20 -4.21 -15.85
C CYS A 24 34.15 -3.44 -16.76
N LEU A 25 34.45 -3.97 -17.95
CA LEU A 25 35.15 -3.23 -19.01
C LEU A 25 34.12 -2.39 -19.79
N VAL A 26 34.26 -1.07 -19.73
CA VAL A 26 33.29 -0.08 -20.23
C VAL A 26 33.90 0.86 -21.25
N SER A 27 33.05 1.56 -22.01
CA SER A 27 33.44 2.73 -22.81
C SER A 27 33.14 4.01 -22.03
N THR A 28 34.19 4.77 -21.70
CA THR A 28 34.05 6.08 -21.04
C THR A 28 33.27 7.06 -21.91
N THR A 29 33.40 6.99 -23.24
CA THR A 29 32.64 7.84 -24.16
C THR A 29 31.13 7.62 -24.01
N ILE A 30 30.67 6.37 -23.91
CA ILE A 30 29.25 6.06 -23.69
C ILE A 30 28.79 6.58 -22.32
N LEU A 31 29.58 6.32 -21.27
CA LEU A 31 29.23 6.75 -19.91
C LEU A 31 29.13 8.27 -19.78
N ARG A 32 30.08 8.99 -20.38
CA ARG A 32 30.12 10.45 -20.46
C ARG A 32 28.86 11.04 -21.11
N VAL A 33 28.41 10.46 -22.22
CA VAL A 33 27.17 10.89 -22.89
C VAL A 33 25.93 10.59 -22.04
N ALA A 34 25.93 9.46 -21.35
CA ALA A 34 24.76 8.99 -20.60
C ALA A 34 24.56 9.65 -19.23
N SER A 35 25.63 10.18 -18.62
CA SER A 35 25.63 10.59 -17.21
C SER A 35 26.51 11.82 -16.99
N PRO A 36 25.96 12.92 -16.43
CA PRO A 36 26.73 14.07 -16.00
C PRO A 36 27.83 13.73 -14.96
N TYR A 37 27.57 12.74 -14.10
CA TYR A 37 28.57 12.27 -13.13
C TYR A 37 29.79 11.69 -13.86
N PHE A 38 29.57 10.78 -14.82
CA PHE A 38 30.66 10.20 -15.59
C PHE A 38 31.30 11.19 -16.55
N GLU A 39 30.56 12.18 -17.06
CA GLU A 39 31.15 13.32 -17.78
C GLU A 39 32.14 14.09 -16.91
N SER A 40 31.76 14.38 -15.65
CA SER A 40 32.68 15.03 -14.71
C SER A 40 33.91 14.16 -14.43
N LEU A 41 33.72 12.85 -14.18
CA LEU A 41 34.80 11.92 -13.86
C LEU A 41 35.82 11.77 -15.00
N PHE A 42 35.35 11.58 -16.24
CA PHE A 42 36.22 11.25 -17.38
C PHE A 42 36.54 12.47 -18.28
N GLY A 43 35.67 13.48 -18.31
CA GLY A 43 35.84 14.68 -19.13
C GLY A 43 36.73 15.75 -18.51
N SER A 44 36.88 15.76 -17.19
CA SER A 44 37.69 16.77 -16.48
C SER A 44 39.18 16.40 -16.38
N ASN A 45 39.92 17.17 -15.57
CA ASN A 45 41.34 16.93 -15.26
C ASN A 45 41.56 15.99 -14.06
N PHE A 46 40.55 15.20 -13.67
CA PHE A 46 40.78 14.11 -12.74
C PHE A 46 41.76 13.08 -13.30
N LYS A 47 42.41 12.32 -12.39
CA LYS A 47 43.47 11.37 -12.74
C LYS A 47 42.94 10.29 -13.68
N GLU A 48 41.72 9.85 -13.43
CA GLU A 48 40.97 8.85 -14.19
C GLU A 48 40.78 9.31 -15.64
N GLY A 49 40.25 10.52 -15.86
CA GLY A 49 40.08 11.09 -17.19
C GLY A 49 41.42 11.34 -17.90
N ALA A 50 42.46 11.76 -17.17
CA ALA A 50 43.80 11.95 -17.74
C ALA A 50 44.43 10.63 -18.22
N ALA A 51 44.30 9.55 -17.43
CA ALA A 51 44.78 8.22 -17.80
C ALA A 51 44.11 7.72 -19.09
N VAL A 52 42.79 7.84 -19.19
CA VAL A 52 42.04 7.47 -20.40
C VAL A 52 42.54 8.24 -21.63
N ARG A 53 42.77 9.57 -21.50
CA ARG A 53 43.29 10.40 -22.60
C ARG A 53 44.72 10.04 -23.02
N GLN A 54 45.51 9.46 -22.12
CA GLN A 54 46.85 8.95 -22.40
C GLN A 54 46.83 7.56 -23.05
N GLY A 55 45.64 6.99 -23.29
CA GLY A 55 45.47 5.66 -23.86
C GLY A 55 45.64 4.54 -22.83
N GLU A 56 45.62 4.86 -21.54
CA GLU A 56 45.60 3.88 -20.46
C GLU A 56 44.17 3.35 -20.23
N CYS A 57 44.06 2.22 -19.53
CA CYS A 57 42.78 1.63 -19.11
C CYS A 57 42.72 1.60 -17.58
N PRO A 58 42.36 2.70 -16.91
CA PRO A 58 42.38 2.78 -15.46
C PRO A 58 41.33 1.88 -14.81
N GLU A 59 41.67 1.30 -13.65
CA GLU A 59 40.71 0.65 -12.76
C GLU A 59 40.15 1.66 -11.76
N ILE A 60 38.82 1.77 -11.69
CA ILE A 60 38.12 2.75 -10.86
C ILE A 60 37.15 2.01 -9.96
N THR A 61 37.34 2.12 -8.65
CA THR A 61 36.50 1.41 -7.67
C THR A 61 35.27 2.23 -7.29
N LEU A 62 34.10 1.66 -7.54
CA LEU A 62 32.81 2.21 -7.13
C LEU A 62 32.43 1.60 -5.78
N GLN A 63 32.47 2.43 -4.73
CA GLN A 63 32.28 2.00 -3.35
C GLN A 63 30.80 2.03 -2.95
N GLU A 64 30.39 1.02 -2.19
CA GLU A 64 29.04 0.86 -1.65
C GLU A 64 27.97 0.73 -2.73
N ASP A 65 28.35 0.07 -3.82
CA ASP A 65 27.48 -0.15 -4.97
C ASP A 65 27.08 -1.61 -5.08
N ASP A 66 25.77 -1.83 -5.19
CA ASP A 66 25.17 -3.10 -5.56
C ASP A 66 25.65 -3.56 -6.95
N PRO A 67 26.34 -4.71 -7.06
CA PRO A 67 26.86 -5.22 -8.33
C PRO A 67 25.76 -5.59 -9.33
N GLU A 68 24.63 -6.11 -8.86
CA GLU A 68 23.54 -6.55 -9.74
C GLU A 68 22.82 -5.34 -10.35
N ALA A 69 22.58 -4.30 -9.55
CA ALA A 69 22.02 -3.05 -10.05
C ALA A 69 22.98 -2.34 -11.04
N MET A 70 24.29 -2.29 -10.74
CA MET A 70 25.27 -1.70 -11.67
C MET A 70 25.40 -2.51 -12.96
N GLU A 71 25.27 -3.84 -12.90
CA GLU A 71 25.25 -4.67 -14.10
C GLU A 71 24.12 -4.24 -15.03
N ILE A 72 22.91 -4.06 -14.50
CA ILE A 72 21.73 -3.63 -15.25
C ILE A 72 21.97 -2.25 -15.89
N ILE A 73 22.35 -1.27 -15.06
CA ILE A 73 22.56 0.12 -15.50
C ILE A 73 23.61 0.15 -16.60
N LEU A 74 24.81 -0.39 -16.34
CA LEU A 74 25.92 -0.32 -17.28
C LEU A 74 25.63 -1.12 -18.56
N SER A 75 24.94 -2.26 -18.46
CA SER A 75 24.53 -3.04 -19.65
C SER A 75 23.58 -2.25 -20.52
N ILE A 76 22.57 -1.61 -19.93
CA ILE A 76 21.61 -0.78 -20.68
C ILE A 76 22.34 0.38 -21.37
N LEU A 77 23.22 1.10 -20.65
CA LEU A 77 23.98 2.21 -21.23
C LEU A 77 24.83 1.77 -22.42
N HIS A 78 25.35 0.55 -22.40
CA HIS A 78 26.16 -0.02 -23.49
C HIS A 78 25.34 -0.78 -24.54
N PHE A 79 24.01 -0.63 -24.55
CA PHE A 79 23.10 -1.31 -25.48
C PHE A 79 23.23 -2.86 -25.43
N LYS A 80 23.60 -3.40 -24.26
CA LYS A 80 23.65 -4.83 -23.98
C LYS A 80 22.33 -5.26 -23.35
N TYR A 81 21.42 -5.70 -24.19
CA TYR A 81 20.12 -6.18 -23.76
C TYR A 81 20.21 -7.57 -23.12
N ASN A 82 19.37 -7.80 -22.11
CA ASN A 82 19.09 -9.10 -21.53
C ASN A 82 17.61 -9.14 -21.12
N ASP A 83 16.90 -10.22 -21.44
CA ASP A 83 15.48 -10.39 -21.10
C ASP A 83 15.20 -10.22 -19.61
N LYS A 84 16.17 -10.57 -18.74
CA LYS A 84 16.04 -10.40 -17.28
C LYS A 84 15.88 -8.95 -16.83
N PHE A 85 16.21 -7.98 -17.69
CA PHE A 85 16.09 -6.56 -17.38
C PHE A 85 14.68 -6.00 -17.64
N SER A 86 13.80 -6.75 -18.31
CA SER A 86 12.46 -6.27 -18.65
C SER A 86 11.53 -6.15 -17.44
N CYS A 87 11.71 -6.99 -16.43
CA CYS A 87 10.88 -7.02 -15.23
C CYS A 87 11.76 -7.20 -13.99
N LEU A 88 11.80 -6.19 -13.14
CA LEU A 88 12.61 -6.19 -11.92
C LEU A 88 11.72 -6.35 -10.69
N LYS A 89 12.16 -7.19 -9.75
CA LYS A 89 11.51 -7.28 -8.44
C LYS A 89 11.68 -5.95 -7.69
N PRO A 90 10.74 -5.56 -6.79
CA PRO A 90 10.77 -4.29 -6.07
C PRO A 90 12.12 -3.96 -5.42
N ALA A 91 12.73 -4.93 -4.73
CA ALA A 91 14.02 -4.72 -4.07
C ALA A 91 15.16 -4.38 -5.05
N LEU A 92 15.22 -5.06 -6.19
CA LEU A 92 16.24 -4.82 -7.22
C LEU A 92 15.95 -3.51 -7.97
N LEU A 93 14.67 -3.21 -8.24
CA LEU A 93 14.27 -1.95 -8.85
C LEU A 93 14.66 -0.74 -7.97
N ALA A 94 14.44 -0.83 -6.66
CA ALA A 94 14.87 0.20 -5.72
C ALA A 94 16.40 0.37 -5.69
N ALA A 95 17.16 -0.73 -5.75
CA ALA A 95 18.62 -0.67 -5.82
C ALA A 95 19.12 -0.03 -7.13
N VAL A 96 18.50 -0.37 -8.27
CA VAL A 96 18.75 0.27 -9.57
C VAL A 96 18.41 1.76 -9.51
N ALA A 97 17.28 2.13 -8.91
CA ALA A 97 16.88 3.53 -8.78
C ALA A 97 17.90 4.33 -7.97
N ARG A 98 18.31 3.83 -6.80
CA ARG A 98 19.32 4.47 -5.94
C ARG A 98 20.62 4.72 -6.69
N GLN A 99 21.12 3.73 -7.44
CA GLN A 99 22.35 3.89 -8.20
C GLN A 99 22.20 4.78 -9.41
N SER A 100 21.07 4.70 -10.10
CA SER A 100 20.75 5.58 -11.21
C SER A 100 20.70 7.04 -10.77
N ASP A 101 20.13 7.34 -9.60
CA ASP A 101 20.17 8.70 -9.04
C ASP A 101 21.59 9.09 -8.60
N LYS A 102 22.30 8.23 -7.85
CA LYS A 102 23.70 8.44 -7.43
C LYS A 102 24.63 8.80 -8.60
N TYR A 103 24.48 8.11 -9.73
CA TYR A 103 25.29 8.31 -10.93
C TYR A 103 24.60 9.17 -11.99
N SER A 104 23.48 9.83 -11.67
CA SER A 104 22.73 10.71 -12.58
C SER A 104 22.39 10.07 -13.94
N CYS A 105 22.01 8.80 -13.94
CA CYS A 105 21.64 8.00 -15.12
C CYS A 105 20.14 8.04 -15.44
N ASN A 106 19.30 8.68 -14.62
CA ASN A 106 17.83 8.65 -14.77
C ASN A 106 17.37 9.06 -16.19
N VAL A 107 18.00 10.08 -16.78
CA VAL A 107 17.66 10.55 -18.14
C VAL A 107 17.93 9.47 -19.18
N ALA A 108 19.10 8.83 -19.12
CA ALA A 108 19.48 7.77 -20.05
C ALA A 108 18.62 6.51 -19.88
N LEU A 109 18.16 6.23 -18.66
CA LEU A 109 17.32 5.08 -18.34
C LEU A 109 15.82 5.34 -18.50
N ARG A 110 15.38 6.54 -18.89
CA ARG A 110 13.96 6.92 -18.92
C ARG A 110 13.02 5.92 -19.61
N PRO A 111 13.36 5.33 -20.78
CA PRO A 111 12.49 4.31 -21.42
C PRO A 111 12.30 3.06 -20.54
N TRP A 112 13.35 2.65 -19.84
CA TRP A 112 13.35 1.50 -18.93
C TRP A 112 12.59 1.81 -17.65
N ILE A 113 12.80 2.99 -17.07
CA ILE A 113 12.07 3.46 -15.90
C ILE A 113 10.56 3.44 -16.17
N SER A 114 10.13 3.96 -17.32
CA SER A 114 8.71 3.92 -17.72
C SER A 114 8.19 2.49 -17.82
N THR A 115 8.99 1.56 -18.33
CA THR A 115 8.62 0.15 -18.46
C THR A 115 8.50 -0.50 -17.07
N TRP A 116 9.52 -0.35 -16.23
CA TRP A 116 9.55 -0.93 -14.88
C TRP A 116 8.43 -0.40 -13.99
N LEU A 117 8.13 0.90 -14.09
CA LEU A 117 7.08 1.54 -13.30
C LEU A 117 5.68 1.34 -13.90
N SER A 118 5.54 0.84 -15.13
CA SER A 118 4.21 0.49 -15.66
C SER A 118 3.61 -0.78 -15.04
N GLY A 119 4.46 -1.66 -14.50
CA GLY A 119 4.04 -2.94 -13.92
C GLY A 119 3.79 -2.92 -12.41
N ILE A 120 3.76 -1.75 -11.77
CA ILE A 120 3.66 -1.60 -10.31
C ILE A 120 2.23 -1.62 -9.78
N GLU A 121 1.24 -1.67 -10.68
CA GLU A 121 -0.16 -1.76 -10.32
C GLU A 121 -0.44 -3.11 -9.64
N ASN A 122 -1.20 -3.11 -8.54
CA ASN A 122 -1.63 -4.29 -7.76
C ASN A 122 -0.60 -4.88 -6.77
N VAL A 123 0.40 -4.12 -6.34
CA VAL A 123 1.27 -4.55 -5.25
C VAL A 123 0.62 -4.30 -3.89
N SER A 124 0.38 -5.37 -3.13
CA SER A 124 -0.27 -5.32 -1.82
C SER A 124 0.67 -5.58 -0.65
N ASP A 125 1.88 -6.09 -0.89
CA ASP A 125 2.84 -6.35 0.18
C ASP A 125 3.42 -5.03 0.72
N PRO A 126 3.32 -4.73 2.03
CA PRO A 126 3.78 -3.47 2.60
C PRO A 126 5.26 -3.15 2.35
N LYS A 127 6.12 -4.16 2.32
CA LYS A 127 7.55 -3.96 2.09
C LYS A 127 7.80 -3.62 0.62
N ASP A 128 7.18 -4.36 -0.29
CA ASP A 128 7.30 -4.10 -1.72
C ASP A 128 6.73 -2.74 -2.10
N ILE A 129 5.62 -2.31 -1.50
CA ILE A 129 5.08 -0.94 -1.63
C ILE A 129 6.14 0.11 -1.25
N GLY A 130 6.77 -0.05 -0.08
CA GLY A 130 7.80 0.88 0.39
C GLY A 130 9.01 0.94 -0.57
N LEU A 131 9.43 -0.21 -1.08
CA LEU A 131 10.52 -0.31 -2.06
C LEU A 131 10.17 0.37 -3.39
N LEU A 132 8.94 0.23 -3.87
CA LEU A 132 8.47 0.88 -5.10
C LEU A 132 8.34 2.38 -4.95
N LEU A 133 7.83 2.88 -3.83
CA LEU A 133 7.84 4.32 -3.52
C LEU A 133 9.26 4.87 -3.47
N THR A 134 10.18 4.14 -2.83
CA THR A 134 11.60 4.50 -2.78
C THR A 134 12.22 4.53 -4.18
N ALA A 135 11.90 3.56 -5.03
CA ALA A 135 12.36 3.54 -6.41
C ALA A 135 11.82 4.74 -7.21
N ALA A 136 10.52 5.01 -7.11
CA ALA A 136 9.88 6.15 -7.78
C ALA A 136 10.47 7.49 -7.33
N TYR A 137 10.80 7.63 -6.04
CA TYR A 137 11.51 8.78 -5.48
C TYR A 137 12.88 8.98 -6.12
N PHE A 138 13.75 7.96 -6.10
CA PHE A 138 15.09 8.09 -6.71
C PHE A 138 15.04 8.31 -8.23
N PHE A 139 14.06 7.73 -8.92
CA PHE A 139 13.86 8.00 -10.35
C PHE A 139 13.27 9.39 -10.63
N ARG A 140 12.86 10.14 -9.60
CA ARG A 140 12.19 11.44 -9.70
C ARG A 140 10.90 11.36 -10.53
N SER A 141 10.16 10.26 -10.38
CA SER A 141 8.90 10.01 -11.08
C SER A 141 7.70 10.38 -10.19
N THR A 142 7.24 11.62 -10.30
CA THR A 142 6.09 12.14 -9.53
C THR A 142 4.79 11.38 -9.83
N ASP A 143 4.54 11.07 -11.10
CA ASP A 143 3.38 10.30 -11.54
C ASP A 143 3.37 8.91 -10.89
N SER A 144 4.52 8.23 -10.84
CA SER A 144 4.61 6.91 -10.22
C SER A 144 4.45 6.98 -8.70
N ILE A 145 4.92 8.03 -8.03
CA ILE A 145 4.68 8.23 -6.60
C ILE A 145 3.18 8.36 -6.33
N SER A 146 2.47 9.16 -7.13
CA SER A 146 1.03 9.32 -7.05
C SER A 146 0.30 7.97 -7.25
N THR A 147 0.64 7.23 -8.31
CA THR A 147 0.01 5.93 -8.61
C THR A 147 0.28 4.90 -7.51
N VAL A 148 1.53 4.73 -7.06
CA VAL A 148 1.88 3.74 -6.03
C VAL A 148 1.26 4.10 -4.69
N SER A 149 1.34 5.37 -4.28
CA SER A 149 0.76 5.80 -3.00
C SER A 149 -0.76 5.62 -2.97
N LYS A 150 -1.46 5.94 -4.08
CA LYS A 150 -2.90 5.65 -4.22
C LYS A 150 -3.20 4.17 -4.01
N GLY A 151 -2.45 3.29 -4.68
CA GLY A 151 -2.60 1.83 -4.54
C GLY A 151 -2.16 1.30 -3.17
N ALA A 152 -1.31 2.02 -2.45
CA ALA A 152 -0.79 1.61 -1.15
C ALA A 152 -1.79 1.81 -0.01
N VAL A 153 -2.61 2.85 -0.07
CA VAL A 153 -3.54 3.24 1.02
C VAL A 153 -4.38 2.05 1.52
N PRO A 154 -5.01 1.21 0.66
CA PRO A 154 -5.78 0.07 1.13
C PRO A 154 -4.99 -1.00 1.90
N HIS A 155 -3.68 -1.08 1.68
CA HIS A 155 -2.84 -2.21 2.08
C HIS A 155 -1.88 -1.90 3.23
N LEU A 156 -1.78 -0.63 3.66
CA LEU A 156 -0.95 -0.22 4.78
C LEU A 156 -1.80 0.02 6.04
N ASN A 157 -1.19 -0.20 7.21
CA ASN A 157 -1.72 0.19 8.51
C ASN A 157 -1.03 1.48 8.98
N LEU A 158 -1.55 2.18 9.98
CA LEU A 158 -0.97 3.46 10.44
C LEU A 158 0.46 3.34 11.02
N ASP A 159 0.91 2.13 11.37
CA ASP A 159 2.24 1.88 11.92
C ASP A 159 3.24 1.38 10.85
N PHE A 160 2.92 1.52 9.55
CA PHE A 160 3.76 0.97 8.47
C PHE A 160 5.22 1.48 8.54
N ASP A 161 5.42 2.71 9.01
CA ASP A 161 6.75 3.34 9.05
C ASP A 161 7.68 2.67 10.08
N SER A 162 7.14 2.02 11.12
CA SER A 162 7.94 1.30 12.10
C SER A 162 8.71 0.13 11.46
N GLU A 163 8.09 -0.54 10.49
CA GLU A 163 8.73 -1.60 9.71
C GLU A 163 9.63 -1.03 8.61
N TRP A 164 9.20 0.03 7.92
CA TRP A 164 10.00 0.63 6.85
C TRP A 164 11.30 1.26 7.36
N SER A 165 11.29 1.82 8.57
CA SER A 165 12.48 2.40 9.21
C SER A 165 13.55 1.37 9.56
N LYS A 166 13.21 0.08 9.64
CA LYS A 166 14.17 -1.01 9.89
C LYS A 166 14.92 -1.45 8.64
N HIS A 167 14.40 -1.14 7.46
CA HIS A 167 14.93 -1.64 6.20
C HIS A 167 15.69 -0.54 5.45
N GLU A 168 16.97 -0.79 5.14
CA GLU A 168 17.94 0.18 4.59
C GLU A 168 17.36 1.06 3.48
N MET A 169 16.69 0.47 2.48
CA MET A 169 16.16 1.22 1.34
C MET A 169 14.94 2.08 1.70
N THR A 170 13.96 1.52 2.40
CA THR A 170 12.69 2.21 2.71
C THR A 170 12.84 3.23 3.82
N ALA A 171 13.91 3.11 4.63
CA ALA A 171 14.28 4.11 5.62
C ALA A 171 14.71 5.44 4.98
N ILE A 172 15.19 5.43 3.73
CA ILE A 172 15.64 6.64 3.01
C ILE A 172 14.47 7.45 2.44
N LEU A 173 13.30 6.83 2.28
CA LEU A 173 12.13 7.53 1.75
C LEU A 173 11.82 8.79 2.60
N PRO A 174 11.65 9.98 1.98
CA PRO A 174 11.44 11.23 2.72
C PRO A 174 10.29 11.17 3.71
N PHE A 175 10.47 11.87 4.84
CA PHE A 175 9.46 11.95 5.89
C PHE A 175 8.14 12.52 5.35
N GLU A 176 8.20 13.51 4.48
CA GLU A 176 7.04 14.19 3.90
C GLU A 176 6.16 13.24 3.09
N ILE A 177 6.77 12.28 2.38
CA ILE A 177 6.03 11.25 1.63
C ILE A 177 5.37 10.28 2.61
N LYS A 178 6.10 9.86 3.66
CA LYS A 178 5.57 8.94 4.68
C LYS A 178 4.43 9.59 5.47
N ASP A 179 4.59 10.83 5.89
CA ASP A 179 3.60 11.61 6.64
C ASP A 179 2.34 11.86 5.80
N ALA A 180 2.50 12.27 4.53
CA ALA A 180 1.38 12.42 3.61
C ALA A 180 0.62 11.10 3.39
N LEU A 181 1.34 9.98 3.29
CA LEU A 181 0.71 8.65 3.16
C LEU A 181 -0.05 8.25 4.43
N ALA A 182 0.54 8.47 5.60
CA ALA A 182 -0.11 8.21 6.88
C ALA A 182 -1.36 9.08 7.07
N GLY A 183 -1.29 10.36 6.68
CA GLY A 183 -2.41 11.29 6.68
C GLY A 183 -3.56 10.82 5.80
N GLU A 184 -3.27 10.35 4.58
CA GLU A 184 -4.29 9.83 3.66
C GLU A 184 -4.93 8.52 4.19
N ILE A 185 -4.12 7.61 4.74
CA ILE A 185 -4.63 6.39 5.41
C ILE A 185 -5.55 6.75 6.57
N SER A 186 -5.13 7.68 7.45
CA SER A 186 -5.94 8.14 8.58
C SER A 186 -7.24 8.77 8.11
N ARG A 187 -7.20 9.64 7.10
CA ARG A 187 -8.37 10.29 6.53
C ARG A 187 -9.41 9.28 6.05
N VAL A 188 -8.97 8.24 5.33
CA VAL A 188 -9.86 7.20 4.82
C VAL A 188 -10.44 6.37 5.95
N LEU A 189 -9.62 5.96 6.93
CA LEU A 189 -10.08 5.23 8.11
C LEU A 189 -11.13 6.02 8.90
N ASP A 190 -10.92 7.32 9.10
CA ASP A 190 -11.86 8.21 9.77
C ASP A 190 -13.18 8.31 9.00
N GLN A 191 -13.14 8.41 7.67
CA GLN A 191 -14.34 8.43 6.83
C GLN A 191 -15.14 7.13 6.92
N ILE A 192 -14.47 5.98 6.89
CA ILE A 192 -15.12 4.67 7.08
C ILE A 192 -15.73 4.58 8.48
N HIS A 193 -14.99 5.02 9.51
CA HIS A 193 -15.48 5.01 10.89
C HIS A 193 -16.73 5.88 11.05
N LEU A 194 -16.73 7.10 10.49
CA LEU A 194 -17.88 7.99 10.48
C LEU A 194 -19.08 7.39 9.73
N ALA A 195 -18.85 6.74 8.59
CA ALA A 195 -19.91 6.06 7.83
C ALA A 195 -20.57 4.94 8.65
N ILE A 196 -19.76 4.16 9.38
CA ILE A 196 -20.27 3.13 10.31
C ILE A 196 -21.08 3.75 11.45
N GLN A 197 -20.60 4.84 12.05
CA GLN A 197 -21.35 5.53 13.12
C GLN A 197 -22.67 6.12 12.62
N TRP A 198 -22.70 6.63 11.38
CA TRP A 198 -23.89 7.21 10.78
C TRP A 198 -25.04 6.22 10.61
N ASN A 199 -24.72 4.93 10.47
CA ASN A 199 -25.72 3.87 10.38
C ASN A 199 -26.60 3.77 11.63
N GLU A 200 -26.06 4.01 12.82
CA GLU A 200 -26.85 4.05 14.06
C GLU A 200 -27.93 5.14 13.98
N ARG A 201 -27.56 6.35 13.54
CA ARG A 201 -28.51 7.46 13.37
C ARG A 201 -29.57 7.14 12.32
N THR A 202 -29.15 6.51 11.23
CA THR A 202 -30.05 6.06 10.16
C THR A 202 -31.07 5.08 10.73
N LEU A 203 -30.64 4.06 11.48
CA LEU A 203 -31.54 3.11 12.16
C LEU A 203 -32.48 3.79 13.16
N GLY A 204 -31.97 4.80 13.89
CA GLY A 204 -32.71 5.61 14.85
C GLY A 204 -33.92 6.35 14.26
N SER A 205 -33.87 6.74 12.99
CA SER A 205 -34.96 7.46 12.30
C SER A 205 -36.16 6.59 11.90
N TYR A 206 -36.04 5.26 11.95
CA TYR A 206 -37.09 4.35 11.52
C TYR A 206 -38.00 3.93 12.68
N GLU A 207 -39.19 4.51 12.78
CA GLU A 207 -40.13 4.28 13.89
C GLU A 207 -40.98 3.01 13.75
N LYS A 208 -41.10 2.44 12.55
CA LYS A 208 -42.00 1.30 12.29
C LYS A 208 -41.47 0.01 12.91
N SER A 209 -42.34 -0.70 13.63
CA SER A 209 -42.03 -1.99 14.26
C SER A 209 -42.53 -3.18 13.45
N TYR A 210 -41.83 -4.31 13.56
CA TYR A 210 -42.16 -5.57 12.88
C TYR A 210 -42.11 -6.74 13.85
N THR A 211 -42.86 -7.80 13.59
CA THR A 211 -42.79 -9.05 14.39
C THR A 211 -41.54 -9.86 14.05
N THR A 212 -40.97 -10.55 15.02
CA THR A 212 -39.82 -11.46 14.84
C THR A 212 -40.23 -12.91 15.04
N GLU A 213 -39.36 -13.86 14.67
CA GLU A 213 -39.56 -15.29 14.91
C GLU A 213 -39.34 -15.69 16.39
N GLU A 214 -38.75 -14.79 17.18
CA GLU A 214 -38.48 -15.00 18.59
C GLU A 214 -39.69 -14.63 19.45
N LYS A 215 -39.77 -15.28 20.61
CA LYS A 215 -40.84 -15.09 21.60
C LYS A 215 -40.21 -14.67 22.93
N LEU A 216 -40.86 -13.77 23.67
CA LEU A 216 -40.38 -13.26 24.95
C LEU A 216 -41.47 -13.34 26.03
N CYS A 217 -41.07 -13.77 27.23
CA CYS A 217 -41.93 -13.71 28.41
C CYS A 217 -42.06 -12.27 28.94
N MET A 218 -43.30 -11.80 29.08
CA MET A 218 -43.59 -10.42 29.53
C MET A 218 -43.17 -10.12 30.98
N LYS A 219 -43.02 -11.15 31.83
CA LYS A 219 -42.69 -10.97 33.25
C LYS A 219 -41.21 -11.14 33.58
N CYS A 220 -40.48 -12.01 32.86
CA CYS A 220 -39.08 -12.30 33.17
C CYS A 220 -38.11 -12.15 31.99
N GLY A 221 -38.59 -11.74 30.80
CA GLY A 221 -37.75 -11.47 29.63
C GLY A 221 -37.03 -12.68 29.04
N ARG A 222 -37.34 -13.91 29.49
CA ARG A 222 -36.72 -15.13 28.95
C ARG A 222 -37.30 -15.50 27.58
N LEU A 223 -36.39 -15.88 26.68
CA LEU A 223 -36.68 -16.62 25.46
C LEU A 223 -37.14 -18.04 25.84
N PRO A 224 -38.38 -18.45 25.53
CA PRO A 224 -38.75 -19.86 25.56
C PRO A 224 -37.84 -20.62 24.58
N SER A 225 -37.40 -21.83 24.93
CA SER A 225 -36.69 -22.70 23.99
C SER A 225 -37.53 -22.89 22.71
N ARG A 226 -36.89 -22.96 21.53
CA ARG A 226 -37.53 -22.94 20.20
C ARG A 226 -38.67 -23.97 19.99
N ASP A 227 -38.77 -25.00 20.84
CA ASP A 227 -39.73 -26.11 20.74
C ASP A 227 -41.01 -25.99 21.61
N VAL A 228 -41.36 -24.79 22.09
CA VAL A 228 -42.47 -24.65 23.05
C VAL A 228 -43.79 -24.33 22.35
N ARG A 229 -44.66 -25.34 22.23
CA ARG A 229 -46.11 -25.22 21.87
C ARG A 229 -46.96 -24.54 22.95
N ASP A 230 -46.32 -23.93 23.96
CA ASP A 230 -46.96 -23.45 25.18
C ASP A 230 -46.86 -21.92 25.20
N ASP A 231 -48.00 -21.22 25.15
CA ASP A 231 -48.06 -19.75 25.18
C ASP A 231 -47.69 -19.15 26.55
N ARG A 232 -47.10 -19.97 27.44
CA ARG A 232 -46.75 -19.61 28.81
C ARG A 232 -45.29 -19.87 29.15
N CYS A 233 -44.71 -18.95 29.91
CA CYS A 233 -43.34 -19.05 30.37
C CYS A 233 -43.18 -20.15 31.44
N ARG A 234 -42.28 -21.11 31.22
CA ARG A 234 -42.01 -22.23 32.15
C ARG A 234 -41.57 -21.82 33.57
N ARG A 235 -41.04 -20.60 33.77
CA ARG A 235 -40.54 -20.14 35.08
C ARG A 235 -41.60 -19.41 35.90
N CYS A 236 -42.39 -18.56 35.26
CA CYS A 236 -43.28 -17.62 35.94
C CYS A 236 -44.74 -17.71 35.46
N SER A 237 -45.04 -18.67 34.59
CA SER A 237 -46.36 -18.99 34.04
C SER A 237 -47.09 -17.81 33.38
N SER A 238 -46.36 -16.74 33.07
CA SER A 238 -46.87 -15.54 32.39
C SER A 238 -46.89 -15.73 30.88
N ASP A 239 -47.69 -14.91 30.21
CA ASP A 239 -47.85 -14.96 28.76
C ASP A 239 -46.54 -14.65 28.04
N VAL A 240 -46.39 -15.34 26.91
CA VAL A 240 -45.27 -15.19 25.98
C VAL A 240 -45.80 -14.52 24.72
N LEU A 241 -45.18 -13.42 24.32
CA LEU A 241 -45.53 -12.69 23.10
C LEU A 241 -44.39 -12.76 22.08
N ASP A 242 -44.72 -12.60 20.80
CA ASP A 242 -43.71 -12.44 19.76
C ASP A 242 -42.87 -11.19 20.05
N SER A 243 -41.55 -11.32 19.98
CA SER A 243 -40.68 -10.16 20.11
C SER A 243 -40.80 -9.24 18.90
N LEU A 244 -40.55 -7.96 19.13
CA LEU A 244 -40.66 -6.92 18.11
C LEU A 244 -39.27 -6.47 17.65
N CYS A 245 -39.13 -6.28 16.35
CA CYS A 245 -38.09 -5.52 15.71
C CYS A 245 -38.45 -4.03 15.80
N THR A 246 -38.02 -3.39 16.88
CA THR A 246 -38.09 -1.94 17.12
C THR A 246 -36.79 -1.25 16.77
N THR A 247 -36.77 0.08 16.83
CA THR A 247 -35.57 0.90 16.68
C THR A 247 -34.42 0.44 17.59
N GLU A 248 -34.69 0.24 18.87
CA GLU A 248 -33.71 -0.15 19.87
C GLU A 248 -33.15 -1.55 19.60
N THR A 249 -34.02 -2.51 19.24
CA THR A 249 -33.57 -3.86 18.90
C THR A 249 -32.75 -3.91 17.62
N ARG A 250 -33.05 -3.04 16.63
CA ARG A 250 -32.26 -2.91 15.39
C ARG A 250 -30.88 -2.33 15.69
N ILE A 251 -30.78 -1.30 16.52
CA ILE A 251 -29.49 -0.72 16.95
C ILE A 251 -28.69 -1.75 17.75
N ALA A 252 -29.32 -2.47 18.67
CA ALA A 252 -28.64 -3.52 19.44
C ALA A 252 -28.13 -4.66 18.54
N ALA A 253 -28.94 -5.10 17.57
CA ALA A 253 -28.55 -6.12 16.59
C ALA A 253 -27.44 -5.62 15.66
N TYR A 254 -27.45 -4.33 15.28
CA TYR A 254 -26.39 -3.69 14.51
C TYR A 254 -25.04 -3.78 15.23
N PHE A 255 -24.97 -3.32 16.48
CA PHE A 255 -23.72 -3.37 17.25
C PHE A 255 -23.27 -4.80 17.54
N ARG A 256 -24.20 -5.73 17.77
CA ARG A 256 -23.87 -7.16 17.90
C ARG A 256 -23.24 -7.70 16.61
N CYS A 257 -23.79 -7.35 15.44
CA CYS A 257 -23.21 -7.74 14.16
C CYS A 257 -21.80 -7.15 13.99
N LEU A 258 -21.61 -5.86 14.28
CA LEU A 258 -20.27 -5.24 14.25
C LEU A 258 -19.28 -5.92 15.22
N GLU A 259 -19.72 -6.30 16.41
CA GLU A 259 -18.91 -7.03 17.39
C GLU A 259 -18.51 -8.41 16.88
N THR A 260 -19.47 -9.20 16.36
CA THR A 260 -19.25 -10.52 15.74
C THR A 260 -18.19 -10.45 14.64
N HIS A 261 -18.21 -9.40 13.82
CA HIS A 261 -17.27 -9.20 12.71
C HIS A 261 -16.03 -8.36 13.08
N LYS A 262 -15.79 -8.12 14.37
CA LYS A 262 -14.60 -7.41 14.90
C LYS A 262 -14.43 -5.99 14.33
N LEU A 263 -15.53 -5.28 14.14
CA LEU A 263 -15.59 -3.85 13.82
C LEU A 263 -15.99 -2.99 15.04
N TRP A 264 -16.40 -3.64 16.14
CA TRP A 264 -16.71 -3.02 17.42
C TRP A 264 -15.88 -3.65 18.55
N PRO A 265 -15.39 -2.88 19.55
CA PRO A 265 -15.55 -1.44 19.76
C PRO A 265 -14.80 -0.59 18.72
N SER A 266 -15.49 0.43 18.18
CA SER A 266 -15.18 1.06 16.88
C SER A 266 -13.85 1.83 16.77
N VAL A 267 -13.09 1.99 17.85
CA VAL A 267 -11.81 2.74 17.81
C VAL A 267 -10.60 1.82 17.55
N GLN A 268 -10.64 0.59 18.06
CA GLN A 268 -9.48 -0.31 18.03
C GLN A 268 -9.20 -0.90 16.62
N PRO A 269 -10.19 -1.44 15.90
CA PRO A 269 -9.95 -2.04 14.57
C PRO A 269 -9.35 -1.04 13.57
N PHE A 270 -9.79 0.22 13.64
CA PHE A 270 -9.38 1.31 12.76
C PHE A 270 -7.97 1.84 13.04
N LYS A 271 -7.35 1.48 14.16
CA LYS A 271 -5.96 1.85 14.47
C LYS A 271 -4.94 0.79 14.07
N ILE A 272 -5.39 -0.47 13.97
CA ILE A 272 -4.48 -1.62 13.92
C ILE A 272 -4.54 -2.30 12.55
N HIS A 273 -5.67 -2.24 11.85
CA HIS A 273 -5.89 -2.99 10.62
C HIS A 273 -5.79 -2.10 9.39
N THR A 274 -5.49 -2.74 8.25
CA THR A 274 -5.52 -2.10 6.94
C THR A 274 -6.96 -1.87 6.50
N ILE A 275 -7.16 -0.89 5.61
CA ILE A 275 -8.49 -0.62 5.03
C ILE A 275 -9.03 -1.86 4.32
N SER A 276 -8.21 -2.57 3.55
CA SER A 276 -8.61 -3.82 2.87
C SER A 276 -9.10 -4.90 3.85
N THR A 277 -8.47 -5.02 5.03
CA THR A 277 -8.95 -5.93 6.08
C THR A 277 -10.32 -5.52 6.62
N LEU A 278 -10.58 -4.22 6.71
CA LEU A 278 -11.87 -3.68 7.16
C LEU A 278 -12.94 -3.85 6.09
N GLU A 279 -12.62 -3.65 4.81
CA GLU A 279 -13.52 -3.94 3.67
C GLU A 279 -14.00 -5.39 3.70
N ASP A 280 -13.09 -6.35 3.90
CA ASP A 280 -13.44 -7.77 4.01
C ASP A 280 -14.35 -8.08 5.21
N ARG A 281 -14.20 -7.37 6.32
CA ARG A 281 -15.09 -7.51 7.49
C ARG A 281 -16.46 -6.90 7.21
N ILE A 282 -16.50 -5.74 6.58
CA ILE A 282 -17.74 -5.03 6.23
C ILE A 282 -18.53 -5.81 5.17
N LYS A 283 -17.85 -6.45 4.23
CA LYS A 283 -18.49 -7.39 3.30
C LYS A 283 -19.18 -8.53 4.04
N ARG A 284 -18.52 -9.16 5.01
CA ARG A 284 -19.13 -10.23 5.84
C ARG A 284 -20.29 -9.75 6.69
N VAL A 285 -20.26 -8.51 7.17
CA VAL A 285 -21.40 -7.87 7.84
C VAL A 285 -22.63 -7.80 6.93
N SER A 286 -22.44 -7.45 5.64
CA SER A 286 -23.56 -7.39 4.67
C SER A 286 -24.18 -8.76 4.36
N GLU A 287 -23.45 -9.85 4.64
CA GLU A 287 -23.85 -11.23 4.45
C GLU A 287 -24.53 -11.82 5.72
N ASP A 288 -24.49 -11.11 6.84
CA ASP A 288 -25.07 -11.54 8.11
C ASP A 288 -26.60 -11.65 8.03
N ARG A 289 -27.14 -12.75 8.55
CA ARG A 289 -28.58 -13.07 8.55
C ARG A 289 -29.07 -13.49 9.93
N GLU A 290 -28.38 -13.09 11.01
CA GLU A 290 -28.80 -13.41 12.38
C GLU A 290 -30.16 -12.80 12.73
N HIS A 291 -30.41 -11.56 12.32
CA HIS A 291 -31.69 -10.89 12.57
C HIS A 291 -32.76 -11.29 11.54
N ARG A 292 -33.93 -11.73 12.02
CA ARG A 292 -35.08 -12.10 11.19
C ARG A 292 -36.36 -11.45 11.72
N CYS A 293 -37.10 -10.78 10.84
CA CYS A 293 -38.40 -10.20 11.14
C CYS A 293 -39.32 -10.25 9.91
N SER A 294 -40.60 -9.96 10.13
CA SER A 294 -41.63 -9.98 9.08
C SER A 294 -41.41 -8.97 7.96
N ALA A 295 -40.51 -8.00 8.11
CA ALA A 295 -40.10 -7.10 7.02
C ALA A 295 -39.18 -7.78 5.99
N GLY A 296 -38.53 -8.90 6.32
CA GLY A 296 -37.56 -9.55 5.43
C GLY A 296 -36.47 -8.59 4.95
N LEU A 297 -36.29 -8.51 3.63
CA LEU A 297 -35.31 -7.61 2.98
C LEU A 297 -35.67 -6.12 3.12
N ASP A 298 -36.91 -5.80 3.50
CA ASP A 298 -37.33 -4.42 3.77
C ASP A 298 -37.01 -3.96 5.19
N CYS A 299 -36.44 -4.82 6.04
CA CYS A 299 -36.00 -4.43 7.38
C CYS A 299 -34.96 -3.30 7.30
N PRO A 300 -35.11 -2.19 8.05
CA PRO A 300 -34.13 -1.11 8.06
C PRO A 300 -32.71 -1.58 8.41
N LEU A 301 -32.58 -2.56 9.32
CA LEU A 301 -31.29 -3.16 9.65
C LEU A 301 -30.66 -3.81 8.42
N TYR A 302 -31.43 -4.63 7.69
CA TYR A 302 -30.94 -5.29 6.49
C TYR A 302 -30.45 -4.29 5.44
N LYS A 303 -31.25 -3.26 5.15
CA LYS A 303 -30.90 -2.21 4.18
C LYS A 303 -29.60 -1.50 4.53
N VAL A 304 -29.44 -1.15 5.81
CA VAL A 304 -28.21 -0.54 6.32
C VAL A 304 -27.02 -1.47 6.14
N LEU A 305 -27.09 -2.72 6.64
CA LEU A 305 -25.98 -3.68 6.52
C LEU A 305 -25.60 -3.97 5.07
N TRP A 306 -26.61 -4.08 4.19
CA TRP A 306 -26.43 -4.36 2.77
C TRP A 306 -25.73 -3.22 2.01
N ALA A 307 -26.01 -1.97 2.36
CA ALA A 307 -25.42 -0.80 1.70
C ALA A 307 -23.99 -0.45 2.18
N MET A 308 -23.52 -1.03 3.29
CA MET A 308 -22.22 -0.71 3.86
C MET A 308 -21.04 -0.94 2.90
N PRO A 309 -20.93 -2.08 2.19
CA PRO A 309 -19.79 -2.32 1.31
C PRO A 309 -19.68 -1.31 0.18
N GLU A 310 -20.81 -0.92 -0.43
CA GLU A 310 -20.84 0.08 -1.50
C GLU A 310 -20.42 1.46 -1.00
N THR A 311 -20.89 1.85 0.19
CA THR A 311 -20.49 3.11 0.82
C THR A 311 -18.98 3.17 1.06
N VAL A 312 -18.40 2.09 1.57
CA VAL A 312 -16.95 2.00 1.83
C VAL A 312 -16.14 1.97 0.53
N ALA A 313 -16.59 1.22 -0.47
CA ALA A 313 -15.94 1.19 -1.78
C ALA A 313 -15.90 2.59 -2.42
N GLY A 314 -16.95 3.40 -2.25
CA GLY A 314 -16.96 4.80 -2.68
C GLY A 314 -15.90 5.65 -1.97
N ILE A 315 -15.75 5.49 -0.65
CA ILE A 315 -14.73 6.19 0.14
C ILE A 315 -13.31 5.81 -0.33
N VAL A 316 -13.06 4.53 -0.61
CA VAL A 316 -11.75 4.04 -1.09
C VAL A 316 -11.48 4.45 -2.53
N ALA A 317 -12.50 4.53 -3.38
CA ALA A 317 -12.37 5.01 -4.76
C ALA A 317 -11.93 6.49 -4.83
N ASP A 318 -12.34 7.30 -3.85
CA ASP A 318 -11.99 8.71 -3.71
C ASP A 318 -10.56 8.96 -3.19
N VAL A 319 -9.77 7.91 -2.96
CA VAL A 319 -8.36 8.04 -2.59
C VAL A 319 -7.57 8.72 -3.70
N ASN A 320 -6.78 9.71 -3.30
CA ASN A 320 -5.87 10.43 -4.19
C ASN A 320 -4.43 9.99 -3.93
N GLY A 321 -3.63 9.95 -4.99
CA GLY A 321 -2.19 9.75 -4.88
C GLY A 321 -1.49 10.97 -4.32
N ILE A 322 -0.35 10.75 -3.68
CA ILE A 322 0.53 11.80 -3.17
C ILE A 322 1.16 12.53 -4.35
N SER A 323 1.05 13.87 -4.35
CA SER A 323 1.66 14.75 -5.34
C SER A 323 2.83 15.49 -4.72
N LEU A 324 4.04 15.26 -5.22
CA LEU A 324 5.26 15.91 -4.70
C LEU A 324 5.28 17.43 -4.92
N ASP A 325 4.60 17.93 -5.96
CA ASP A 325 4.51 19.37 -6.24
C ASP A 325 3.83 20.15 -5.09
N LYS A 326 3.10 19.43 -4.22
CA LYS A 326 2.42 19.98 -3.04
C LYS A 326 3.24 19.82 -1.75
N LEU A 327 4.36 19.10 -1.78
CA LEU A 327 5.13 18.73 -0.59
C LEU A 327 6.35 19.61 -0.32
N GLU A 328 6.55 20.70 -1.09
CA GLU A 328 7.69 21.64 -0.94
C GLU A 328 9.01 20.94 -0.59
N LEU A 329 9.27 19.80 -1.25
CA LEU A 329 10.53 19.09 -1.04
C LEU A 329 11.65 19.96 -1.60
N ASP A 330 12.57 20.37 -0.73
CA ASP A 330 13.86 20.91 -1.15
C ASP A 330 14.50 19.84 -2.03
N VAL A 331 14.38 20.03 -3.33
CA VAL A 331 15.09 19.21 -4.32
C VAL A 331 16.56 19.43 -4.01
N MET A 332 17.18 18.46 -3.34
CA MET A 332 18.60 18.49 -3.04
C MET A 332 19.34 18.69 -4.36
N THR A 333 19.78 19.93 -4.58
CA THR A 333 20.54 20.41 -5.73
C THR A 333 21.92 19.79 -5.78
#